data_AF-A0A8T5FK03-F1
#
_entry.id   AF-A0A8T5FK03-F1
#
_cell.length_a   1.000
_cell.length_b   1.000
_cell.length_c   1.000
_cell.angle_alpha   90.00
_cell.angle_beta   90.00
_cell.angle_gamma   90.00
#
_symmetry.space_group_name_H-M   'P 1'
#
loop_
_entity.id
_entity.type
_entity.pdbx_description
1 polymer ?
#
loop_
_entity_poly.entity_id
_entity_poly.type
_entity_poly.pdbx_seq_one_letter_code
_entity_poly.pdbx_strand_id
1 'polypeptide(L)'
;IVINTEKDYVNIKGMNNYAAVDFNLDGKTVLNDIDDFEIYNVPLLAGKLDPLSEEHDTYLSTYLCYEYKGLAYADVCVDTDPYEVSNADKACKAQSSISLSGGQGGPVIIESVEPKMLINGDTIRPQFKIYIQNVGQGTVIQSGSIYQVCSKDSLNLNTYNTVSLSEVEISGKKLSGGQIQCVPSVLQLRNEKDFVTCTVAPGSAIPRNTLSYKSPLKIEINYGYMQALSKEISIRKILTY
;
A
#
# COMPACT_ATOMS: atom_id res chain seq x y z
N ILE A 1 -16.12 -2.74 -5.60
CA ILE A 1 -16.07 -2.65 -7.08
C ILE A 1 -17.20 -1.77 -7.56
N VAL A 2 -16.93 -0.79 -8.42
CA VAL A 2 -17.96 0.05 -9.06
C VAL A 2 -17.88 -0.14 -10.58
N ILE A 3 -19.00 -0.45 -11.22
CA ILE A 3 -19.07 -0.69 -12.67
C ILE A 3 -19.90 0.40 -13.31
N ASN A 4 -19.36 1.04 -14.35
CA ASN A 4 -20.02 2.07 -15.15
C ASN A 4 -20.05 1.65 -16.63
N THR A 5 -21.15 1.97 -17.30
CA THR A 5 -21.38 1.70 -18.71
C THR A 5 -21.77 2.97 -19.45
N GLU A 6 -21.60 2.98 -20.78
CA GLU A 6 -22.14 4.04 -21.62
C GLU A 6 -23.66 3.87 -21.76
N LYS A 7 -24.39 4.79 -21.12
CA LYS A 7 -25.84 4.69 -20.85
C LYS A 7 -26.71 4.40 -22.07
N ASP A 8 -26.35 4.95 -23.23
CA ASP A 8 -27.18 4.85 -24.44
C ASP A 8 -27.01 3.49 -25.15
N TYR A 9 -25.88 2.83 -24.92
CA TYR A 9 -25.51 1.59 -25.62
C TYR A 9 -25.47 0.37 -24.71
N VAL A 10 -25.19 0.50 -23.42
CA VAL A 10 -25.16 -0.63 -22.48
C VAL A 10 -25.76 -0.24 -21.13
N ASN A 11 -26.68 -1.07 -20.64
CA ASN A 11 -27.33 -0.92 -19.34
C ASN A 11 -27.07 -2.14 -18.46
N ILE A 12 -26.87 -1.91 -17.15
CA ILE A 12 -26.77 -3.00 -16.18
C ILE A 12 -28.19 -3.44 -15.80
N LYS A 13 -28.51 -4.73 -15.96
CA LYS A 13 -29.88 -5.23 -15.71
C LYS A 13 -30.28 -5.01 -14.25
N GLY A 14 -31.37 -4.29 -14.04
CA GLY A 14 -31.94 -4.04 -12.71
C GLY A 14 -31.27 -2.90 -11.92
N MET A 15 -30.35 -2.15 -12.53
CA MET A 15 -29.68 -1.02 -11.90
C MET A 15 -29.68 0.21 -12.81
N ASN A 16 -29.81 1.40 -12.23
CA ASN A 16 -29.69 2.66 -12.96
C ASN A 16 -28.21 3.04 -13.11
N ASN A 17 -27.55 2.46 -14.12
CA ASN A 17 -26.25 2.88 -14.68
C ASN A 17 -24.98 2.64 -13.85
N TYR A 18 -25.09 2.07 -12.64
CA TYR A 18 -23.91 1.60 -11.92
C TYR A 18 -24.24 0.39 -11.04
N ALA A 19 -23.26 -0.50 -10.86
CA ALA A 19 -23.30 -1.57 -9.87
C ALA A 19 -22.17 -1.39 -8.87
N ALA A 20 -22.50 -1.45 -7.57
CA ALA A 20 -21.53 -1.50 -6.49
C ALA A 20 -21.55 -2.89 -5.86
N VAL A 21 -20.38 -3.51 -5.73
CA VAL A 21 -20.22 -4.85 -5.17
C VAL A 21 -19.07 -4.82 -4.17
N ASP A 22 -19.34 -5.24 -2.93
CA ASP A 22 -18.33 -5.40 -1.90
C ASP A 22 -17.66 -6.77 -2.04
N PHE A 23 -16.36 -6.80 -1.75
CA PHE A 23 -15.51 -7.99 -1.85
C PHE A 23 -14.51 -7.97 -0.69
N ASN A 24 -13.99 -9.15 -0.34
CA ASN A 24 -12.90 -9.26 0.61
C ASN A 24 -11.93 -10.34 0.11
N LEU A 25 -10.65 -9.98 -0.02
CA LEU A 25 -9.60 -10.88 -0.46
C LEU A 25 -8.49 -10.86 0.58
N ASP A 26 -8.03 -12.02 1.00
CA ASP A 26 -6.98 -12.12 2.02
C ASP A 26 -5.60 -11.69 1.48
N GLY A 27 -5.43 -11.77 0.15
CA GLY A 27 -4.19 -11.39 -0.54
C GLY A 27 -3.02 -12.35 -0.26
N LYS A 28 -1.94 -12.18 -1.02
CA LYS A 28 -0.72 -12.98 -0.85
C LYS A 28 0.15 -12.41 0.26
N THR A 29 0.78 -13.31 1.02
CA THR A 29 1.81 -12.97 2.01
C THR A 29 3.01 -13.89 1.82
N VAL A 30 4.11 -13.64 2.55
CA VAL A 30 5.25 -14.58 2.60
C VAL A 30 4.84 -15.97 3.10
N LEU A 31 3.74 -16.08 3.86
CA LEU A 31 3.24 -17.34 4.43
C LEU A 31 2.07 -17.95 3.65
N ASN A 32 1.45 -17.19 2.74
CA ASN A 32 0.31 -17.62 1.94
C ASN A 32 0.52 -17.21 0.48
N ASP A 33 0.88 -18.16 -0.36
CA ASP A 33 1.23 -17.96 -1.77
C ASP A 33 0.08 -18.30 -2.75
N ILE A 34 -1.04 -18.82 -2.23
CA ILE A 34 -2.22 -19.19 -3.02
C ILE A 34 -2.97 -17.92 -3.43
N ASP A 35 -3.38 -17.87 -4.71
CA ASP A 35 -4.26 -16.82 -5.22
C ASP A 35 -5.66 -16.95 -4.63
N ASP A 36 -6.17 -15.84 -4.07
CA ASP A 36 -7.55 -15.69 -3.64
C ASP A 36 -8.31 -14.88 -4.69
N PHE A 37 -9.50 -15.36 -5.07
CA PHE A 37 -10.31 -14.71 -6.10
C PHE A 37 -11.80 -14.91 -5.87
N GLU A 38 -12.58 -13.88 -6.19
CA GLU A 38 -14.03 -13.90 -6.21
C GLU A 38 -14.55 -13.58 -7.62
N ILE A 39 -15.61 -14.25 -8.05
CA ILE A 39 -16.23 -14.06 -9.37
C ILE A 39 -17.60 -13.43 -9.19
N TYR A 40 -17.80 -12.27 -9.81
CA TYR A 40 -19.08 -11.56 -9.83
C TYR A 40 -19.66 -11.54 -11.24
N ASN A 41 -20.91 -11.98 -11.34
CA ASN A 41 -21.66 -11.97 -12.59
C ASN A 41 -22.54 -10.73 -12.67
N VAL A 42 -22.28 -9.87 -13.63
CA VAL A 42 -23.00 -8.60 -13.83
C VAL A 42 -23.72 -8.67 -15.18
N PRO A 43 -25.04 -8.92 -15.21
CA PRO A 43 -25.79 -9.02 -16.45
C PRO A 43 -25.90 -7.65 -17.14
N LEU A 44 -25.45 -7.60 -18.39
CA LEU A 44 -25.52 -6.41 -19.25
C LEU A 44 -26.65 -6.56 -20.28
N LEU A 45 -27.29 -5.44 -20.61
CA LEU A 45 -28.31 -5.32 -21.64
C LEU A 45 -27.81 -4.35 -22.72
N ALA A 46 -27.81 -4.81 -23.97
CA ALA A 46 -27.50 -3.94 -25.11
C ALA A 46 -28.65 -2.93 -25.33
N GLY A 47 -28.26 -1.68 -25.56
CA GLY A 47 -29.11 -0.59 -26.01
C GLY A 47 -29.44 -0.69 -27.49
N LYS A 48 -30.16 0.31 -28.00
CA LYS A 48 -30.49 0.39 -29.42
C LYS A 48 -29.33 1.03 -30.17
N LEU A 49 -28.87 0.38 -31.24
CA LEU A 49 -27.96 1.00 -32.19
C LEU A 49 -28.71 1.99 -33.08
N ASP A 50 -27.97 2.97 -33.61
CA ASP A 50 -28.47 3.83 -34.68
C ASP A 50 -28.99 2.96 -35.85
N PRO A 51 -30.14 3.30 -36.47
CA PRO A 51 -30.69 2.52 -37.57
C PRO A 51 -29.72 2.23 -38.73
N LEU A 52 -28.77 3.14 -38.98
CA LEU A 52 -27.74 3.04 -40.02
C LEU A 52 -26.46 2.34 -39.54
N SER A 53 -26.35 1.98 -38.26
CA SER A 53 -25.20 1.29 -37.70
C SER A 53 -25.50 -0.20 -37.47
N GLU A 54 -24.57 -1.05 -37.87
CA GLU A 54 -24.61 -2.50 -37.60
C GLU A 54 -23.77 -2.89 -36.37
N GLU A 55 -22.83 -2.03 -35.99
CA GLU A 55 -21.88 -2.23 -34.89
C GLU A 55 -21.69 -0.92 -34.11
N HIS A 56 -21.36 -1.04 -32.83
CA HIS A 56 -20.91 0.09 -32.01
C HIS A 56 -19.93 -0.41 -30.94
N ASP A 57 -18.73 0.16 -30.96
CA ASP A 57 -17.72 -0.10 -29.94
C ASP A 57 -17.94 0.84 -28.75
N THR A 58 -17.91 0.28 -27.54
CA THR A 58 -18.10 1.01 -26.29
C THR A 58 -17.23 0.41 -25.19
N TYR A 59 -17.16 1.08 -24.04
CA TYR A 59 -16.28 0.71 -22.95
C TYR A 59 -17.07 0.33 -21.69
N LEU A 60 -16.68 -0.79 -21.08
CA LEU A 60 -17.03 -1.13 -19.72
C LEU A 60 -15.94 -0.58 -18.79
N SER A 61 -16.30 0.38 -17.95
CA SER A 61 -15.39 0.95 -16.95
C SER A 61 -15.65 0.34 -15.57
N THR A 62 -14.58 -0.02 -14.89
CA THR A 62 -14.59 -0.67 -13.58
C THR A 62 -13.63 0.04 -12.66
N TYR A 63 -14.09 0.39 -11.47
CA TYR A 63 -13.27 0.98 -10.41
C TYR A 63 -13.17 -0.02 -9.26
N LEU A 64 -11.95 -0.48 -8.99
CA LEU A 64 -11.63 -1.33 -7.85
C LEU A 64 -11.20 -0.43 -6.71
N CYS A 65 -11.86 -0.55 -5.56
CA CYS A 65 -11.59 0.27 -4.38
C CYS A 65 -11.53 -0.61 -3.17
N TYR A 66 -10.42 -0.58 -2.46
CA TYR A 66 -10.18 -1.47 -1.33
C TYR A 66 -9.21 -0.84 -0.33
N GLU A 67 -9.39 -1.18 0.93
CA GLU A 67 -8.38 -0.95 1.95
C GLU A 67 -7.32 -2.06 1.86
N TYR A 68 -6.08 -1.71 2.16
CA TYR A 68 -4.98 -2.66 2.19
C TYR A 68 -4.05 -2.39 3.36
N LYS A 69 -3.54 -3.49 3.92
CA LYS A 69 -2.52 -3.48 4.96
C LYS A 69 -1.24 -4.13 4.41
N GLY A 70 -0.23 -3.31 4.19
CA GLY A 70 1.10 -3.76 3.79
C GLY A 70 1.95 -4.16 4.99
N LEU A 71 2.66 -5.28 4.88
CA LEU A 71 3.59 -5.79 5.89
C LEU A 71 4.96 -6.03 5.27
N ALA A 72 6.01 -5.51 5.91
CA ALA A 72 7.38 -5.84 5.56
C ALA A 72 8.24 -6.14 6.79
N TYR A 73 9.26 -6.98 6.59
CA TYR A 73 10.21 -7.38 7.61
C TYR A 73 11.63 -7.23 7.08
N ALA A 74 12.50 -6.59 7.87
CA ALA A 74 13.92 -6.47 7.58
C ALA A 74 14.76 -7.05 8.73
N ASP A 75 15.78 -7.84 8.43
CA ASP A 75 16.80 -8.20 9.43
C ASP A 75 17.78 -7.03 9.55
N VAL A 76 17.67 -6.24 10.62
CA VAL A 76 18.52 -5.06 10.85
C VAL A 76 19.57 -5.34 11.91
N CYS A 77 20.79 -4.85 11.70
CA CYS A 77 21.80 -4.83 12.74
C CYS A 77 21.64 -3.58 13.60
N VAL A 78 21.43 -3.76 14.90
CA VAL A 78 21.54 -2.72 15.90
C VAL A 78 23.01 -2.63 16.33
N ASP A 79 23.76 -1.78 15.64
CA ASP A 79 25.18 -1.54 15.93
C ASP A 79 25.33 -0.57 17.10
N THR A 80 25.83 -1.09 18.22
CA THR A 80 26.01 -0.34 19.46
C THR A 80 27.38 0.35 19.56
N ASP A 81 28.25 0.14 18.58
CA ASP A 81 29.56 0.77 18.50
C ASP A 81 29.91 1.20 17.05
N PRO A 82 29.09 2.04 16.39
CA PRO A 82 29.24 2.32 14.96
C PRO A 82 30.57 2.99 14.56
N TYR A 83 31.37 3.47 15.53
CA TYR A 83 32.71 4.03 15.31
C TYR A 83 33.86 3.06 15.61
N GLU A 84 33.55 1.80 15.94
CA GLU A 84 34.53 0.74 16.18
C GLU A 84 35.59 1.11 17.25
N VAL A 85 35.12 1.71 18.35
CA VAL A 85 35.99 2.12 19.46
C VAL A 85 36.32 0.93 20.36
N SER A 86 35.44 -0.07 20.39
CA SER A 86 35.63 -1.31 21.15
C SER A 86 36.50 -2.30 20.41
N ASN A 87 37.38 -3.00 21.13
CA ASN A 87 38.16 -4.12 20.61
C ASN A 87 37.39 -5.45 20.63
N ALA A 88 36.11 -5.45 21.02
CA ALA A 88 35.28 -6.64 21.05
C ALA A 88 34.74 -6.99 19.66
N ASP A 89 34.72 -8.27 19.31
CA ASP A 89 34.08 -8.74 18.09
C ASP A 89 32.57 -8.45 18.11
N LYS A 90 32.08 -7.85 17.02
CA LYS A 90 30.66 -7.54 16.85
C LYS A 90 29.93 -8.68 16.16
N ALA A 91 28.70 -8.96 16.60
CA ALA A 91 27.86 -9.95 15.93
C ALA A 91 27.40 -9.50 14.53
N CYS A 92 27.29 -8.19 14.29
CA CYS A 92 26.92 -7.61 13.00
C CYS A 92 27.38 -6.14 12.89
N LYS A 93 27.30 -5.57 11.69
CA LYS A 93 27.49 -4.14 11.42
C LYS A 93 26.24 -3.57 10.74
N ALA A 94 25.94 -2.29 10.99
CA ALA A 94 24.84 -1.61 10.30
C ALA A 94 25.11 -1.54 8.79
N GLN A 95 24.12 -1.96 7.99
CA GLN A 95 24.18 -1.86 6.54
C GLN A 95 23.76 -0.45 6.10
N SER A 96 24.27 0.03 4.96
CA SER A 96 23.89 1.35 4.42
C SER A 96 22.45 1.38 3.89
N SER A 97 21.98 0.27 3.33
CA SER A 97 20.60 0.09 2.86
C SER A 97 20.25 -1.40 2.82
N ILE A 98 18.99 -1.71 3.11
CA ILE A 98 18.40 -3.05 3.07
C ILE A 98 17.22 -2.99 2.11
N SER A 99 17.33 -3.65 0.96
CA SER A 99 16.24 -3.74 -0.01
C SER A 99 15.20 -4.77 0.44
N LEU A 100 13.93 -4.41 0.31
CA LEU A 100 12.78 -5.22 0.67
C LEU A 100 11.93 -5.47 -0.58
N SER A 101 12.55 -6.07 -1.61
CA SER A 101 11.84 -6.41 -2.84
C SER A 101 11.09 -7.75 -2.70
N GLY A 102 9.77 -7.70 -2.88
CA GLY A 102 8.89 -8.88 -2.92
C GLY A 102 8.16 -9.20 -1.61
N GLY A 103 7.15 -10.09 -1.70
CA GLY A 103 6.46 -10.68 -0.54
C GLY A 103 5.42 -9.81 0.17
N GLN A 104 5.14 -8.59 -0.31
CA GLN A 104 4.21 -7.64 0.34
C GLN A 104 2.77 -7.70 -0.21
N GLY A 105 2.56 -8.37 -1.36
CA GLY A 105 1.24 -8.68 -1.95
C GLY A 105 0.43 -7.50 -2.50
N GLY A 106 0.79 -6.26 -2.15
CA GLY A 106 0.04 -5.06 -2.48
C GLY A 106 0.75 -4.13 -3.48
N PRO A 107 0.01 -3.15 -4.05
CA PRO A 107 0.54 -2.18 -5.01
C PRO A 107 1.43 -1.10 -4.39
N VAL A 108 1.37 -0.89 -3.07
CA VAL A 108 2.28 0.01 -2.34
C VAL A 108 3.23 -0.84 -1.52
N ILE A 109 4.52 -0.69 -1.80
CA ILE A 109 5.58 -1.48 -1.20
C ILE A 109 6.48 -0.60 -0.33
N ILE A 110 7.04 -1.23 0.70
CA ILE A 110 8.20 -0.71 1.41
C ILE A 110 9.42 -1.16 0.62
N GLU A 111 10.06 -0.25 -0.11
CA GLU A 111 11.13 -0.56 -1.07
C GLU A 111 12.44 -0.92 -0.37
N SER A 112 12.80 -0.12 0.65
CA SER A 112 14.06 -0.27 1.36
C SER A 112 14.04 0.40 2.72
N VAL A 113 15.03 0.05 3.54
CA VAL A 113 15.30 0.68 4.84
C VAL A 113 16.77 1.05 4.93
N GLU A 114 17.05 2.31 5.26
CA GLU A 114 18.39 2.78 5.62
C GLU A 114 18.47 2.93 7.15
N PRO A 115 19.17 2.02 7.85
CA PRO A 115 19.38 2.12 9.28
C PRO A 115 20.52 3.10 9.61
N LYS A 116 20.36 3.86 10.69
CA LYS A 116 21.37 4.76 11.25
C LYS A 116 21.34 4.69 12.77
N MET A 117 22.52 4.61 13.39
CA MET A 117 22.64 4.57 14.85
C MET A 117 22.99 5.96 15.36
N LEU A 118 22.03 6.64 16.00
CA LEU A 118 22.26 7.97 16.58
C LEU A 118 22.83 7.83 17.99
N ILE A 119 24.04 8.32 18.21
CA ILE A 119 24.68 8.31 19.53
C ILE A 119 24.31 9.57 20.31
N ASN A 120 23.94 9.39 21.57
CA ASN A 120 23.76 10.47 22.55
C ASN A 120 24.35 10.02 23.90
N GLY A 121 25.56 10.51 24.20
CA GLY A 121 26.32 10.09 25.37
C GLY A 121 26.54 8.58 25.40
N ASP A 122 26.05 7.94 26.46
CA ASP A 122 26.15 6.49 26.68
C ASP A 122 24.98 5.70 26.11
N THR A 123 24.16 6.33 25.27
CA THR A 123 22.99 5.69 24.64
C THR A 123 23.02 5.79 23.12
N ILE A 124 22.37 4.82 22.49
CA ILE A 124 22.15 4.75 21.05
C ILE A 124 20.66 4.68 20.76
N ARG A 125 20.26 5.42 19.73
CA ARG A 125 18.90 5.46 19.22
C ARG A 125 18.92 5.01 17.76
N PRO A 126 18.49 3.77 17.47
CA PRO A 126 18.27 3.33 16.11
C PRO A 126 17.28 4.26 15.40
N GLN A 127 17.65 4.66 14.20
CA GLN A 127 16.84 5.44 13.27
C GLN A 127 16.74 4.66 11.96
N PHE A 128 15.56 4.65 11.36
CA PHE A 128 15.29 3.97 10.11
C PHE A 128 14.64 4.97 9.17
N LYS A 129 15.27 5.19 8.01
CA LYS A 129 14.64 5.88 6.90
C LYS A 129 14.01 4.81 6.01
N ILE A 130 12.67 4.79 5.99
CA ILE A 130 11.88 3.75 5.34
C ILE A 130 11.31 4.35 4.07
N TYR A 131 11.65 3.77 2.92
CA TYR A 131 11.17 4.22 1.61
C TYR A 131 9.94 3.43 1.21
N ILE A 132 8.91 4.16 0.78
CA ILE A 132 7.62 3.60 0.39
C ILE A 132 7.30 4.07 -1.03
N GLN A 133 6.82 3.15 -1.85
CA GLN A 133 6.54 3.40 -3.25
C GLN A 133 5.23 2.72 -3.69
N ASN A 134 4.39 3.44 -4.42
CA ASN A 134 3.34 2.85 -5.25
C ASN A 134 3.97 2.34 -6.55
N VAL A 135 3.97 1.02 -6.73
CA VAL A 135 4.42 0.34 -7.95
C VAL A 135 3.26 -0.14 -8.81
N GLY A 136 2.03 -0.04 -8.30
CA GLY A 136 0.83 -0.34 -9.05
C GLY A 136 0.41 0.80 -10.00
N GLN A 137 -0.62 0.54 -10.78
CA GLN A 137 -1.15 1.47 -11.79
C GLN A 137 -2.32 2.33 -11.27
N GLY A 138 -2.78 2.07 -10.05
CA GLY A 138 -3.85 2.81 -9.40
C GLY A 138 -3.34 3.96 -8.54
N THR A 139 -4.28 4.60 -7.87
CA THR A 139 -4.05 5.76 -7.00
C THR A 139 -4.16 5.34 -5.54
N VAL A 140 -3.17 5.75 -4.74
CA VAL A 140 -3.18 5.57 -3.29
C VAL A 140 -4.16 6.56 -2.66
N ILE A 141 -4.92 6.10 -1.68
CA ILE A 141 -5.95 6.85 -0.98
C ILE A 141 -5.69 6.72 0.52
N GLN A 142 -5.99 7.77 1.28
CA GLN A 142 -5.98 7.72 2.73
C GLN A 142 -6.87 6.59 3.25
N SER A 143 -6.34 5.76 4.15
CA SER A 143 -7.11 4.68 4.74
C SER A 143 -8.37 5.21 5.45
N GLY A 144 -9.50 4.52 5.23
CA GLY A 144 -10.83 4.89 5.69
C GLY A 144 -11.62 5.75 4.70
N SER A 145 -11.04 6.17 3.58
CA SER A 145 -11.68 7.06 2.60
C SER A 145 -12.11 6.39 1.29
N ILE A 146 -11.98 5.06 1.15
CA ILE A 146 -12.32 4.36 -0.10
C ILE A 146 -13.77 4.59 -0.55
N TYR A 147 -14.71 4.63 0.40
CA TYR A 147 -16.12 4.87 0.08
C TYR A 147 -16.34 6.26 -0.50
N GLN A 148 -15.66 7.27 0.03
CA GLN A 148 -15.77 8.66 -0.46
C GLN A 148 -15.22 8.79 -1.88
N VAL A 149 -14.11 8.12 -2.18
CA VAL A 149 -13.47 8.16 -3.51
C VAL A 149 -14.27 7.38 -4.55
N CYS A 150 -14.94 6.31 -4.13
CA CYS A 150 -15.66 5.42 -5.04
C CYS A 150 -17.18 5.62 -5.00
N SER A 151 -17.64 6.64 -4.29
CA SER A 151 -19.00 7.15 -4.34
C SER A 151 -19.05 8.46 -5.15
N LYS A 152 -20.19 9.14 -5.11
CA LYS A 152 -20.38 10.47 -5.72
C LYS A 152 -20.12 11.62 -4.72
N ASP A 153 -19.49 11.34 -3.59
CA ASP A 153 -19.32 12.30 -2.51
C ASP A 153 -18.21 13.32 -2.81
N SER A 154 -18.24 14.45 -2.10
CA SER A 154 -17.21 15.49 -2.22
C SER A 154 -15.89 15.05 -1.58
N LEU A 155 -14.80 15.34 -2.26
CA LEU A 155 -13.46 14.87 -1.89
C LEU A 155 -12.61 15.98 -1.29
N ASN A 156 -11.84 15.63 -0.26
CA ASN A 156 -10.80 16.50 0.29
C ASN A 156 -9.47 16.25 -0.48
N LEU A 157 -8.70 17.29 -0.75
CA LEU A 157 -7.40 17.19 -1.43
C LEU A 157 -6.40 16.30 -0.66
N ASN A 158 -6.52 16.22 0.67
CA ASN A 158 -5.62 15.41 1.50
C ASN A 158 -5.91 13.89 1.46
N THR A 159 -6.98 13.50 0.75
CA THR A 159 -7.39 12.08 0.61
C THR A 159 -6.48 11.30 -0.33
N TYR A 160 -5.78 11.96 -1.25
CA TYR A 160 -4.99 11.28 -2.28
C TYR A 160 -3.50 11.18 -1.95
N ASN A 161 -2.89 10.10 -2.44
CA ASN A 161 -1.48 9.76 -2.31
C ASN A 161 -1.02 9.63 -0.85
N THR A 162 -1.93 9.27 0.05
CA THR A 162 -1.66 9.26 1.49
C THR A 162 -1.54 7.83 2.02
N VAL A 163 -0.40 7.53 2.66
CA VAL A 163 -0.12 6.27 3.35
C VAL A 163 0.08 6.55 4.84
N SER A 164 -0.50 5.69 5.68
CA SER A 164 -0.32 5.76 7.14
C SER A 164 0.57 4.61 7.61
N LEU A 165 1.53 4.90 8.50
CA LEU A 165 2.26 3.86 9.23
C LEU A 165 1.43 3.48 10.46
N SER A 166 0.96 2.24 10.52
CA SER A 166 0.18 1.74 11.66
C SER A 166 1.06 1.13 12.74
N GLU A 167 2.19 0.52 12.38
CA GLU A 167 3.14 -0.03 13.35
C GLU A 167 4.57 -0.02 12.80
N VAL A 168 5.52 0.23 13.70
CA VAL A 168 6.94 -0.06 13.49
C VAL A 168 7.44 -0.71 14.76
N GLU A 169 8.06 -1.89 14.64
CA GLU A 169 8.53 -2.63 15.80
C GLU A 169 9.97 -3.12 15.59
N ILE A 170 10.82 -2.88 16.59
CA ILE A 170 12.18 -3.39 16.65
C ILE A 170 12.58 -3.70 18.10
N SER A 171 13.09 -4.90 18.36
CA SER A 171 13.55 -5.31 19.70
C SER A 171 12.51 -5.07 20.82
N GLY A 172 11.23 -5.31 20.50
CA GLY A 172 10.10 -5.08 21.41
C GLY A 172 9.72 -3.60 21.63
N LYS A 173 10.38 -2.65 20.95
CA LYS A 173 10.02 -1.23 20.95
C LYS A 173 9.00 -1.00 19.85
N LYS A 174 7.89 -0.32 20.17
CA LYS A 174 6.76 -0.12 19.24
C LYS A 174 6.46 1.34 18.98
N LEU A 175 5.96 1.64 17.78
CA LEU A 175 5.37 2.93 17.45
C LEU A 175 4.09 3.14 18.26
N SER A 176 3.22 2.13 18.32
CA SER A 176 1.99 2.16 19.12
C SER A 176 2.23 2.37 20.62
N GLY A 177 3.38 1.93 21.14
CA GLY A 177 3.80 2.13 22.52
C GLY A 177 4.50 3.46 22.80
N GLY A 178 4.65 4.34 21.81
CA GLY A 178 5.36 5.62 21.93
C GLY A 178 6.89 5.50 22.10
N GLN A 179 7.43 4.28 21.92
CA GLN A 179 8.87 4.00 22.05
C GLN A 179 9.63 4.26 20.75
N ILE A 180 8.90 4.45 19.65
CA ILE A 180 9.40 4.86 18.34
C ILE A 180 8.58 6.08 17.88
N GLN A 181 9.25 7.06 17.31
CA GLN A 181 8.66 8.27 16.76
C GLN A 181 8.96 8.36 15.28
N CYS A 182 7.91 8.44 14.44
CA CYS A 182 8.02 8.52 12.99
C CYS A 182 7.62 9.91 12.49
N VAL A 183 8.42 10.46 11.56
CA VAL A 183 8.17 11.76 10.93
C VAL A 183 8.34 11.63 9.40
N PRO A 184 7.35 12.06 8.60
CA PRO A 184 6.05 12.57 9.02
C PRO A 184 5.14 11.47 9.62
N SER A 185 4.11 11.85 10.38
CA SER A 185 3.12 10.92 10.93
C SER A 185 2.15 10.38 9.88
N VAL A 186 1.91 11.18 8.83
CA VAL A 186 1.13 10.84 7.65
C VAL A 186 2.03 11.08 6.44
N LEU A 187 2.22 10.06 5.61
CA LEU A 187 3.12 10.14 4.46
C LEU A 187 2.30 10.42 3.20
N GLN A 188 2.59 11.55 2.54
CA GLN A 188 1.99 11.86 1.25
C GLN A 188 3.01 11.58 0.13
N LEU A 189 2.78 10.53 -0.65
CA LEU A 189 3.65 10.12 -1.74
C LEU A 189 3.75 11.22 -2.81
N ARG A 190 4.98 11.52 -3.24
CA ARG A 190 5.26 12.50 -4.30
C ARG A 190 5.93 11.80 -5.47
N ASN A 191 5.30 11.86 -6.64
CA ASN A 191 5.73 11.06 -7.80
C ASN A 191 5.80 9.57 -7.44
N GLU A 192 4.72 9.06 -6.83
CA GLU A 192 4.54 7.65 -6.42
C GLU A 192 5.51 7.13 -5.35
N LYS A 193 6.38 7.96 -4.78
CA LYS A 193 7.32 7.52 -3.73
C LYS A 193 7.56 8.61 -2.70
N ASP A 194 7.85 8.20 -1.47
CA ASP A 194 8.40 9.08 -0.44
C ASP A 194 9.03 8.24 0.67
N PHE A 195 9.49 8.87 1.75
CA PHE A 195 10.05 8.18 2.89
C PHE A 195 9.57 8.75 4.21
N VAL A 196 9.63 7.91 5.24
CA VAL A 196 9.38 8.27 6.63
C VAL A 196 10.61 7.93 7.47
N THR A 197 10.92 8.77 8.45
CA THR A 197 12.02 8.54 9.37
C THR A 197 11.48 8.15 10.72
N CYS A 198 11.73 6.92 11.13
CA CYS A 198 11.34 6.37 12.43
C CYS A 198 12.54 6.24 13.36
N THR A 199 12.47 6.84 14.54
CA THR A 199 13.59 6.88 15.49
C THR A 199 13.12 6.38 16.85
N VAL A 200 13.91 5.51 17.48
CA VAL A 200 13.68 5.09 18.87
C VAL A 200 13.67 6.34 19.78
N ALA A 201 12.64 6.47 20.61
CA ALA A 201 12.46 7.60 21.51
C ALA A 201 13.56 7.64 22.59
N PRO A 202 13.92 8.82 23.13
CA PRO A 202 14.98 8.94 24.14
C PRO A 202 14.78 8.03 25.37
N GLY A 203 13.54 7.92 25.88
CA GLY A 203 13.22 7.06 27.02
C GLY A 203 13.27 5.55 26.72
N SER A 204 13.54 5.17 25.47
CA SER A 204 13.70 3.78 25.02
C SER A 204 15.05 3.55 24.34
N ALA A 205 16.00 4.48 24.51
CA ALA A 205 17.34 4.34 23.96
C ALA A 205 18.08 3.10 24.50
N ILE A 206 19.05 2.63 23.74
CA ILE A 206 19.81 1.41 24.03
C ILE A 206 21.14 1.80 24.67
N PRO A 207 21.52 1.25 25.82
CA PRO A 207 22.83 1.50 26.42
C PRO A 207 23.98 1.07 25.50
N ARG A 208 25.05 1.89 25.39
CA ARG A 208 26.22 1.58 24.54
C ARG A 208 27.03 0.37 24.98
N ASN A 209 26.94 -0.04 26.25
CA ASN A 209 27.56 -1.26 26.75
C ASN A 209 26.82 -2.54 26.32
N THR A 210 25.67 -2.41 25.62
CA THR A 210 24.99 -3.55 24.99
C THR A 210 25.83 -4.04 23.81
N LEU A 211 26.01 -5.35 23.66
CA LEU A 211 26.65 -5.90 22.45
C LEU A 211 25.80 -5.64 21.21
N SER A 212 26.43 -5.47 20.05
CA SER A 212 25.69 -5.31 18.79
C SER A 212 24.95 -6.60 18.43
N TYR A 213 23.72 -6.49 17.92
CA TYR A 213 22.86 -7.66 17.67
C TYR A 213 21.97 -7.46 16.44
N LYS A 214 21.55 -8.58 15.85
CA LYS A 214 20.54 -8.62 14.79
C LYS A 214 19.15 -8.64 15.38
N SER A 215 18.21 -7.94 14.76
CA SER A 215 16.83 -7.88 15.24
C SER A 215 15.88 -7.65 14.06
N PRO A 216 14.72 -8.32 14.04
CA PRO A 216 13.72 -8.10 13.00
C PRO A 216 13.06 -6.73 13.19
N LEU A 217 13.12 -5.91 12.16
CA LEU A 217 12.32 -4.69 12.02
C LEU A 217 11.02 -5.04 11.30
N LYS A 218 9.89 -4.93 11.99
CA LYS A 218 8.55 -5.05 11.40
C LYS A 218 8.04 -3.65 11.05
N ILE A 219 7.46 -3.50 9.86
CA ILE A 219 6.83 -2.28 9.38
C ILE A 219 5.43 -2.64 8.86
N GLU A 220 4.42 -1.90 9.30
CA GLU A 220 3.04 -2.03 8.85
C GLU A 220 2.54 -0.69 8.31
N ILE A 221 1.98 -0.72 7.10
CA ILE A 221 1.37 0.44 6.44
C ILE A 221 -0.10 0.15 6.13
N ASN A 222 -0.94 1.17 6.23
CA ASN A 222 -2.34 1.12 5.84
C ASN A 222 -2.63 2.19 4.79
N TYR A 223 -3.40 1.83 3.78
CA TYR A 223 -3.85 2.73 2.73
C TYR A 223 -5.11 2.18 2.06
N GLY A 224 -5.93 3.07 1.50
CA GLY A 224 -6.90 2.72 0.47
C GLY A 224 -6.26 2.72 -0.90
N TYR A 225 -6.80 1.97 -1.85
CA TYR A 225 -6.32 1.95 -3.23
C TYR A 225 -7.49 2.00 -4.19
N MET A 226 -7.37 2.81 -5.24
CA MET A 226 -8.32 2.85 -6.35
C MET A 226 -7.63 2.52 -7.66
N GLN A 227 -8.16 1.57 -8.40
CA GLN A 227 -7.70 1.25 -9.75
C GLN A 227 -8.86 1.35 -10.73
N ALA A 228 -8.66 2.13 -11.79
CA ALA A 228 -9.58 2.16 -12.92
C ALA A 228 -9.14 1.13 -13.97
N LEU A 229 -10.07 0.27 -14.36
CA LEU A 229 -9.91 -0.74 -15.40
C LEU A 229 -10.98 -0.47 -16.47
N SER A 230 -10.58 -0.43 -17.73
CA SER A 230 -11.50 -0.26 -18.86
C SER A 230 -11.34 -1.42 -19.83
N LYS A 231 -12.46 -1.93 -20.34
CA LYS A 231 -12.48 -2.96 -21.35
C LYS A 231 -13.39 -2.54 -22.49
N GLU A 232 -12.85 -2.53 -23.70
CA GLU A 232 -13.62 -2.32 -24.93
C GLU A 232 -14.48 -3.54 -25.23
N ILE A 233 -15.71 -3.29 -25.64
CA ILE A 233 -16.69 -4.29 -26.08
C ILE A 233 -17.38 -3.78 -27.34
N SER A 234 -17.80 -4.71 -28.19
CA SER A 234 -18.55 -4.41 -29.41
C SER A 234 -19.98 -4.92 -29.30
N ILE A 235 -20.94 -4.05 -29.62
CA ILE A 235 -22.35 -4.39 -29.75
C ILE A 235 -22.65 -4.56 -31.23
N ARG A 236 -23.21 -5.70 -31.60
CA ARG A 236 -23.56 -6.02 -32.99
C ARG A 236 -25.04 -6.30 -33.13
N LYS A 237 -25.61 -5.77 -34.21
CA LYS A 237 -26.99 -6.05 -34.60
C LYS A 237 -27.06 -7.50 -35.09
N ILE A 238 -28.04 -8.25 -34.57
CA ILE A 238 -28.34 -9.58 -35.11
C ILE A 238 -29.15 -9.37 -36.39
N LEU A 239 -28.54 -9.64 -37.54
CA LEU A 239 -29.21 -9.63 -38.83
C LEU A 239 -29.87 -11.00 -39.04
N THR A 240 -31.19 -11.06 -38.95
CA THR A 240 -31.97 -12.22 -39.41
C THR A 240 -32.27 -12.05 -40.90
N TYR A 241 -31.73 -12.96 -41.72
CA TYR A 241 -32.05 -13.14 -43.13
C TYR A 241 -33.30 -14.01 -43.31
#